data_AF-A0AA96WVQ9-F1
#
_entry.id   AF-A0AA96WVQ9-F1
#
_cell.length_a   1.000
_cell.length_b   1.000
_cell.length_c   1.000
_cell.angle_alpha   90.00
_cell.angle_beta   90.00
_cell.angle_gamma   90.00
#
_symmetry.space_group_name_H-M   'P 1'
#
loop_
_entity.id
_entity.type
_entity.pdbx_description
1 polymer ?
#
loop_
_entity_poly.entity_id
_entity_poly.type
_entity_poly.pdbx_seq_one_letter_code
_entity_poly.pdbx_strand_id
1 'polypeptide(L)'
;MTIRFELDYAIFAILALFHDVLITVGFFAILGLTPLRTKVDSLFVVALLTIVGFSVNDTVVIYDRIRETIQLNPGQHINEIVDDAVNQTLTRSINTTLTVLLTLFALFSSEAKR
;
A
#
# COMPACT_ATOMS: atom_id res chain seq x y z
N MET A 1 27.17 7.83 4.58
CA MET A 1 26.54 7.04 3.50
C MET A 1 25.03 6.86 3.69
N THR A 2 24.49 7.15 4.88
CA THR A 2 23.07 6.99 5.26
C THR A 2 22.06 7.82 4.43
N ILE A 3 22.44 9.02 3.99
CA ILE A 3 21.53 9.97 3.30
C ILE A 3 21.23 9.54 1.85
N ARG A 4 22.18 8.89 1.16
CA ARG A 4 21.96 8.40 -0.22
C ARG A 4 20.97 7.24 -0.26
N PHE A 5 21.08 6.30 0.68
CA PHE A 5 20.17 5.17 0.79
C PHE A 5 18.73 5.60 1.09
N GLU A 6 18.53 6.63 1.93
CA GLU A 6 17.20 7.20 2.19
C GLU A 6 16.53 7.80 0.94
N LEU A 7 17.32 8.40 0.04
CA LEU A 7 16.79 9.00 -1.19
C LEU A 7 16.36 7.96 -2.22
N ASP A 8 17.15 6.90 -2.41
CA ASP A 8 16.81 5.81 -3.33
C ASP A 8 15.49 5.16 -2.89
N TYR A 9 15.32 4.90 -1.59
CA TYR A 9 14.07 4.36 -1.03
C TYR A 9 12.87 5.31 -1.19
N ALA A 10 13.06 6.61 -0.96
CA ALA A 10 12.01 7.60 -1.15
C ALA A 10 11.51 7.62 -2.61
N ILE A 11 12.42 7.49 -3.59
CA ILE A 11 12.07 7.43 -5.01
C ILE A 11 11.25 6.18 -5.32
N PHE A 12 11.67 5.00 -4.84
CA PHE A 12 10.92 3.76 -5.05
C PHE A 12 9.54 3.80 -4.38
N ALA A 13 9.43 4.38 -3.18
CA ALA A 13 8.15 4.57 -2.51
C ALA A 13 7.22 5.48 -3.32
N ILE A 14 7.72 6.62 -3.82
CA ILE A 14 6.93 7.53 -4.66
C ILE A 14 6.46 6.85 -5.96
N LEU A 15 7.32 6.05 -6.60
CA LEU A 15 6.95 5.29 -7.80
C LEU A 15 5.87 4.24 -7.53
N ALA A 16 5.97 3.52 -6.42
CA ALA A 16 4.94 2.56 -6.01
C ALA A 16 3.59 3.24 -5.77
N LEU A 17 3.58 4.39 -5.08
CA LEU A 17 2.36 5.16 -4.85
C LEU A 17 1.76 5.72 -6.14
N PHE A 18 2.62 6.21 -7.04
CA PHE A 18 2.18 6.69 -8.33
C PHE A 18 1.49 5.56 -9.12
N HIS A 19 2.07 4.36 -9.11
CA HIS A 19 1.47 3.18 -9.70
C HIS A 19 0.10 2.84 -9.07
N ASP A 20 -0.01 2.84 -7.74
CA ASP A 20 -1.25 2.51 -7.03
C ASP A 20 -2.38 3.50 -7.37
N VAL A 21 -2.06 4.80 -7.39
CA VAL A 21 -3.01 5.86 -7.77
C VAL A 21 -3.40 5.74 -9.25
N LEU A 22 -2.44 5.48 -10.13
CA LEU A 22 -2.70 5.36 -11.56
C LEU A 22 -3.61 4.18 -11.88
N ILE A 23 -3.38 3.01 -11.24
CA ILE A 23 -4.26 1.85 -11.40
C ILE A 23 -5.65 2.10 -10.83
N THR A 24 -5.76 2.65 -9.61
CA THR A 24 -7.08 2.89 -9.00
C THR A 24 -7.90 3.91 -9.78
N VAL A 25 -7.30 5.03 -10.18
CA VAL A 25 -7.98 6.06 -11.00
C VAL A 25 -8.31 5.51 -12.39
N GLY A 26 -7.39 4.80 -13.04
CA GLY A 26 -7.62 4.20 -14.36
C GLY A 26 -8.76 3.18 -14.34
N PHE A 27 -8.82 2.34 -13.31
CA PHE A 27 -9.89 1.37 -13.11
C PHE A 27 -11.26 2.06 -12.92
N PHE A 28 -11.33 3.10 -12.09
CA PHE A 28 -12.56 3.88 -11.89
C PHE A 28 -12.98 4.67 -13.14
N ALA A 29 -12.03 5.16 -13.94
CA ALA A 29 -12.32 5.82 -15.21
C ALA A 29 -12.97 4.86 -16.21
N ILE A 30 -12.50 3.60 -16.28
CA ILE A 30 -13.11 2.56 -17.12
C ILE A 30 -14.52 2.23 -16.60
N LEU A 31 -14.70 2.06 -15.28
CA LEU A 31 -16.02 1.80 -14.68
C LEU A 31 -17.03 2.94 -14.88
N GLY A 32 -16.54 4.18 -15.00
CA GLY A 32 -17.35 5.35 -15.33
C GLY A 32 -17.89 5.36 -16.78
N LEU A 33 -17.24 4.61 -17.68
CA LEU A 33 -17.65 4.45 -19.08
C LEU A 33 -18.63 3.27 -19.26
N THR A 34 -18.65 2.31 -18.35
CA THR A 34 -19.60 1.18 -18.30
C THR A 34 -20.96 1.62 -17.67
N PRO A 35 -22.04 0.83 -17.74
CA PRO A 35 -23.38 1.27 -17.31
C PRO A 35 -23.53 1.51 -15.80
N LEU A 36 -22.44 1.36 -15.03
CA LEU A 36 -22.38 1.55 -13.59
C LEU A 36 -22.38 3.04 -13.17
N ARG A 37 -22.18 4.00 -14.11
CA ARG A 37 -22.24 5.46 -13.88
C ARG A 37 -21.55 5.89 -12.58
N THR A 38 -20.35 5.37 -12.31
CA THR A 38 -19.56 5.78 -11.14
C THR A 38 -19.22 7.26 -11.25
N LYS A 39 -19.83 8.09 -10.38
CA LYS A 39 -19.52 9.51 -10.29
C LYS A 39 -18.29 9.69 -9.44
N VAL A 40 -17.33 10.46 -9.94
CA VAL A 40 -16.24 10.99 -9.13
C VAL A 40 -16.85 12.06 -8.22
N ASP A 41 -16.99 11.73 -6.95
CA ASP A 41 -17.52 12.61 -5.90
C ASP A 41 -16.51 12.75 -4.76
N SER A 42 -16.89 13.45 -3.69
CA SER A 42 -16.00 13.62 -2.53
C SER A 42 -15.65 12.28 -1.86
N LEU A 43 -16.52 11.27 -1.95
CA LEU A 43 -16.29 9.96 -1.35
C LEU A 43 -15.21 9.19 -2.11
N PHE A 44 -15.16 9.33 -3.44
CA PHE A 44 -14.07 8.80 -4.25
C PHE A 44 -12.70 9.33 -3.82
N VAL A 45 -12.58 10.64 -3.57
CA VAL A 45 -11.31 11.25 -3.13
C VAL A 45 -10.90 10.73 -1.75
N VAL A 46 -11.85 10.57 -0.82
CA VAL A 46 -11.59 9.99 0.51
C VAL A 46 -11.10 8.55 0.40
N ALA A 47 -11.72 7.74 -0.46
CA ALA A 47 -11.30 6.37 -0.71
C ALA A 47 -9.88 6.31 -1.29
N LEU A 48 -9.56 7.16 -2.26
CA LEU A 48 -8.23 7.24 -2.86
C LEU A 48 -7.15 7.62 -1.82
N LEU A 49 -7.40 8.65 -1.01
CA LEU A 49 -6.51 9.06 0.07
C LEU A 49 -6.28 7.94 1.09
N THR A 50 -7.33 7.16 1.38
CA THR A 50 -7.25 6.03 2.30
C THR A 50 -6.38 4.91 1.74
N ILE A 51 -6.52 4.56 0.46
CA ILE A 51 -5.69 3.56 -0.21
C ILE A 51 -4.23 3.99 -0.21
N VAL A 52 -3.96 5.24 -0.59
CA VAL A 52 -2.61 5.81 -0.54
C VAL A 52 -2.04 5.74 0.88
N GLY A 53 -2.83 6.11 1.89
CA GLY A 53 -2.41 6.05 3.29
C GLY A 53 -1.99 4.65 3.75
N PHE A 54 -2.75 3.61 3.38
CA PHE A 54 -2.39 2.23 3.69
C PHE A 54 -1.13 1.77 2.92
N SER A 55 -1.03 2.09 1.63
CA SER A 55 0.12 1.72 0.80
C SER A 55 1.43 2.37 1.29
N VAL A 56 1.41 3.67 1.62
CA VAL A 56 2.56 4.38 2.20
C VAL A 56 2.98 3.73 3.51
N ASN A 57 2.02 3.50 4.41
CA ASN A 57 2.30 2.96 5.74
C ASN A 57 2.96 1.59 5.68
N ASP A 58 2.48 0.71 4.80
CA ASP A 58 3.06 -0.63 4.65
C ASP A 58 4.45 -0.57 4.03
N THR A 59 4.64 0.29 3.04
CA THR A 59 5.95 0.54 2.41
C THR A 59 6.98 1.03 3.43
N VAL A 60 6.63 2.00 4.27
CA VAL A 60 7.52 2.54 5.32
C VAL A 60 7.92 1.47 6.32
N VAL A 61 6.97 0.63 6.77
CA VAL A 61 7.25 -0.42 7.77
C VAL A 61 8.17 -1.50 7.20
N ILE A 62 7.99 -1.90 5.94
CA ILE A 62 8.91 -2.82 5.26
C ILE A 62 10.30 -2.20 5.16
N TYR A 63 10.41 -0.93 4.76
CA TYR A 63 11.70 -0.25 4.65
C TYR A 63 12.41 -0.09 5.99
N ASP A 64 11.69 0.29 7.03
CA ASP A 64 12.24 0.37 8.38
C ASP A 64 12.78 -1.00 8.82
N ARG A 65 12.06 -2.08 8.52
CA ARG A 65 12.53 -3.43 8.83
C ARG A 65 13.76 -3.83 8.01
N ILE A 66 13.81 -3.52 6.72
CA ILE A 66 15.02 -3.73 5.89
C ILE A 66 16.21 -3.03 6.55
N ARG A 67 16.03 -1.78 6.98
CA ARG A 67 17.09 -0.98 7.60
C ARG A 67 17.58 -1.57 8.92
N GLU A 68 16.65 -2.06 9.74
CA GLU A 68 16.96 -2.74 11.00
C GLU A 68 17.71 -4.05 10.76
N THR A 69 17.25 -4.89 9.81
CA THR A 69 17.90 -6.16 9.47
C THR A 69 19.32 -5.96 8.92
N ILE A 70 19.56 -4.90 8.12
CA ILE A 70 20.91 -4.53 7.65
C ILE A 70 21.84 -4.20 8.83
N GLN A 71 21.33 -3.48 9.84
CA GLN A 71 22.13 -3.10 11.01
C GLN A 71 22.44 -4.30 11.92
N LEU A 72 21.52 -5.24 12.04
CA LEU A 72 21.68 -6.44 12.87
C LEU A 72 22.58 -7.50 12.22
N ASN A 73 22.59 -7.59 10.89
CA ASN A 73 23.35 -8.59 10.13
C ASN A 73 24.34 -7.96 9.14
N PRO A 74 25.37 -7.24 9.62
CA PRO A 74 26.35 -6.60 8.75
C PRO A 74 27.15 -7.67 7.97
N GLY A 75 26.95 -7.73 6.66
CA GLY A 75 27.65 -8.65 5.75
C GLY A 75 26.78 -9.70 5.07
N GLN A 76 25.49 -9.81 5.44
CA GLN A 76 24.54 -10.67 4.76
C GLN A 76 24.16 -10.12 3.38
N HIS A 77 23.83 -10.99 2.42
CA HIS A 77 23.43 -10.55 1.09
C HIS A 77 22.13 -9.75 1.12
N ILE A 78 22.06 -8.65 0.38
CA ILE A 78 20.89 -7.77 0.36
C ILE A 78 19.58 -8.50 0.01
N ASN A 79 19.64 -9.53 -0.84
CA ASN A 79 18.46 -10.33 -1.19
C ASN A 79 17.91 -11.10 0.02
N GLU A 80 18.78 -11.69 0.84
CA GLU A 80 18.36 -12.39 2.06
C GLU A 80 17.80 -11.40 3.08
N ILE A 81 18.44 -10.24 3.22
CA ILE A 81 17.98 -9.19 4.14
C ILE A 81 16.57 -8.70 3.75
N VAL A 82 16.32 -8.50 2.45
CA VAL A 82 15.00 -8.10 1.96
C VAL A 82 13.97 -9.21 2.18
N ASP A 83 14.31 -10.46 1.90
CA ASP A 83 13.40 -11.60 2.12
C ASP A 83 13.01 -11.74 3.60
N ASP A 84 14.00 -11.66 4.50
CA ASP A 84 13.78 -11.71 5.94
C ASP A 84 12.90 -10.55 6.42
N ALA A 85 13.17 -9.33 5.96
CA ALA A 85 12.39 -8.15 6.33
C ALA A 85 10.93 -8.22 5.84
N VAL A 86 10.73 -8.70 4.61
CA VAL A 86 9.39 -8.90 4.04
C VAL A 86 8.64 -9.99 4.81
N ASN A 87 9.27 -11.14 5.08
CA ASN A 87 8.67 -12.22 5.86
C ASN A 87 8.26 -11.79 7.27
N GLN A 88 9.07 -10.96 7.93
CA GLN A 88 8.75 -10.44 9.27
C GLN A 88 7.57 -9.45 9.28
N THR A 89 7.33 -8.75 8.18
CA THR A 89 6.29 -7.70 8.08
C THR A 89 5.02 -8.17 7.36
N LEU A 90 5.10 -9.27 6.62
CA LEU A 90 4.01 -9.86 5.82
C LEU A 90 2.74 -10.11 6.64
N THR A 91 2.85 -10.78 7.78
CA THR A 91 1.69 -11.09 8.64
C THR A 91 0.97 -9.82 9.09
N ARG A 92 1.72 -8.75 9.40
CA ARG A 92 1.12 -7.46 9.79
C ARG A 92 0.38 -6.83 8.62
N SER A 93 1.02 -6.71 7.45
CA SER A 93 0.41 -6.11 6.25
C SER A 93 -0.85 -6.85 5.80
N ILE A 94 -0.79 -8.19 5.81
CA ILE A 94 -1.96 -9.05 5.50
C ILE A 94 -3.09 -8.79 6.50
N ASN A 95 -2.80 -8.77 7.81
CA ASN A 95 -3.83 -8.57 8.82
C ASN A 95 -4.49 -7.18 8.73
N THR A 96 -3.69 -6.13 8.47
CA THR A 96 -4.22 -4.77 8.26
C THR A 96 -5.11 -4.73 7.03
N THR A 97 -4.62 -5.24 5.90
CA THR A 97 -5.38 -5.27 4.64
C THR A 97 -6.66 -6.09 4.79
N LEU A 98 -6.60 -7.27 5.41
CA LEU A 98 -7.75 -8.14 5.62
C LEU A 98 -8.80 -7.48 6.52
N THR A 99 -8.38 -6.80 7.59
CA THR A 99 -9.29 -6.10 8.50
C THR A 99 -10.04 -4.98 7.78
N VAL A 100 -9.34 -4.20 6.95
CA VAL A 100 -9.94 -3.17 6.10
C VAL A 100 -10.93 -3.79 5.13
N LEU A 101 -10.55 -4.85 4.43
CA LEU A 101 -11.42 -5.54 3.46
C LEU A 101 -12.68 -6.11 4.12
N LEU A 102 -12.56 -6.76 5.29
CA LEU A 102 -13.71 -7.28 6.03
C LEU A 102 -14.65 -6.16 6.48
N THR A 103 -14.11 -5.03 6.93
CA THR A 103 -14.90 -3.87 7.35
C THR A 103 -15.65 -3.25 6.17
N LEU A 104 -14.97 -3.06 5.03
CA LEU A 104 -15.58 -2.56 3.80
C LEU A 104 -16.64 -3.52 3.26
N PHE A 105 -16.38 -4.83 3.31
CA PHE A 105 -17.33 -5.84 2.89
C PHE A 105 -18.60 -5.83 3.75
N ALA A 106 -18.46 -5.72 5.07
CA ALA A 106 -19.59 -5.61 5.99
C ALA A 106 -20.41 -4.33 5.74
N LEU A 107 -19.74 -3.20 5.51
CA LEU A 107 -20.40 -1.93 5.18
C LEU A 107 -21.18 -2.03 3.87
N PHE A 108 -20.54 -2.53 2.80
CA PHE A 108 -21.16 -2.71 1.50
C PHE A 108 -22.37 -3.66 1.55
N SER A 109 -22.24 -4.79 2.26
CA SER A 109 -23.35 -5.73 2.44
C SER A 109 -24.49 -5.14 3.27
N SER A 110 -24.19 -4.23 4.21
CA SER A 110 -25.20 -3.53 5.01
C SER A 110 -25.95 -2.50 4.17
N GLU A 111 -25.27 -1.73 3.33
CA GLU A 111 -25.90 -0.75 2.44
C GLU A 111 -26.73 -1.42 1.34
N ALA A 112 -26.26 -2.55 0.78
CA ALA A 112 -26.98 -3.31 -0.24
C ALA A 112 -28.33 -3.90 0.24
N LYS A 113 -28.55 -3.94 1.57
CA LYS A 113 -29.77 -4.47 2.18
C LYS A 113 -30.82 -3.40 2.50
N ARG A 114 -30.47 -2.12 2.33
CA ARG A 114 -31.32 -0.96 2.63
C ARG A 114 -31.83 -0.32 1.35
#